data_AF-A0A563DY02-F1
#
_entry.id   AF-A0A563DY02-F1
#
_cell.length_a   1.000
_cell.length_b   1.000
_cell.length_c   1.000
_cell.angle_alpha   90.00
_cell.angle_beta   90.00
_cell.angle_gamma   90.00
#
_symmetry.space_group_name_H-M   'P 1'
#
loop_
_entity.id
_entity.type
_entity.pdbx_description
1 polymer ?
#
loop_
_entity_poly.entity_id
_entity_poly.type
_entity_poly.pdbx_seq_one_letter_code
_entity_poly.pdbx_strand_id
1 'polypeptide(L)'
;MPTNTYGRWPWVAAGGVLPTWSAAVAARRWMNEDGGWTAGLALPILLAHQTEEWVRPGGFLPFVNQHVLGSARPDWPLTERAAFHINVSMGWISAVAAAMLWRRTPAPAAAVLWLEVGNAAFHTGLALRKRSYNPGVATAALLMGPHAVAGVRWIRRSGRLTPRANAAAVVAGLSLTALPLPLKVLMRRSAGGTPITRSDPRRA
;
A
#
# COMPACT_ATOMS: atom_id res chain seq x y z
N MET A 1 -5.96 -24.44 -2.93
CA MET A 1 -7.04 -23.74 -2.22
C MET A 1 -7.32 -22.43 -2.95
N PRO A 2 -8.58 -22.09 -3.28
CA PRO A 2 -8.90 -20.78 -3.85
C PRO A 2 -8.49 -19.69 -2.87
N THR A 3 -7.78 -18.66 -3.35
CA THR A 3 -7.39 -17.51 -2.54
C THR A 3 -8.62 -16.63 -2.32
N ASN A 4 -9.03 -16.43 -1.06
CA ASN A 4 -10.08 -15.47 -0.73
C ASN A 4 -9.53 -14.06 -0.98
N THR A 5 -10.14 -13.34 -1.92
CA THR A 5 -9.73 -11.98 -2.28
C THR A 5 -10.30 -10.91 -1.34
N TYR A 6 -11.23 -11.27 -0.44
CA TYR A 6 -11.89 -10.34 0.47
C TYR A 6 -12.48 -9.14 -0.31
N GLY A 7 -13.44 -9.46 -1.18
CA GLY A 7 -14.16 -8.50 -2.01
C GLY A 7 -13.82 -8.58 -3.50
N ARG A 8 -14.49 -7.74 -4.30
CA ARG A 8 -14.37 -7.71 -5.78
C ARG A 8 -13.31 -6.74 -6.30
N TRP A 9 -12.95 -5.73 -5.52
CA TRP A 9 -11.99 -4.71 -5.94
C TRP A 9 -10.60 -5.26 -6.32
N PRO A 10 -10.08 -6.37 -5.76
CA PRO A 10 -8.81 -6.93 -6.22
C PRO A 10 -8.86 -7.47 -7.64
N TRP A 11 -10.01 -7.97 -8.08
CA TRP A 11 -10.20 -8.40 -9.47
C TRP A 11 -10.21 -7.21 -10.42
N VAL A 12 -10.68 -6.04 -9.97
CA VAL A 12 -10.54 -4.80 -10.72
C VAL A 12 -9.06 -4.41 -10.81
N ALA A 13 -8.27 -4.61 -9.74
CA ALA A 13 -6.83 -4.40 -9.79
C ALA A 13 -6.17 -5.30 -10.84
N ALA A 14 -6.44 -6.61 -10.79
CA ALA A 14 -5.90 -7.60 -11.71
C ALA A 14 -6.29 -7.32 -13.16
N GLY A 15 -7.58 -7.04 -13.41
CA GLY A 15 -8.06 -6.67 -14.74
C GLY A 15 -7.49 -5.34 -15.26
N GLY A 16 -7.11 -4.44 -14.35
CA GLY A 16 -6.53 -3.14 -14.67
C GLY A 16 -5.03 -3.16 -14.99
N VAL A 17 -4.30 -4.25 -14.67
CA VAL A 17 -2.85 -4.34 -14.94
C VAL A 17 -2.54 -4.14 -16.43
N LEU A 18 -3.08 -5.00 -17.31
CA LEU A 18 -2.77 -4.92 -18.75
C LEU A 18 -3.20 -3.59 -19.39
N PRO A 19 -4.41 -3.05 -19.14
CA PRO A 19 -4.80 -1.75 -19.68
C PRO A 19 -3.91 -0.59 -19.23
N THR A 20 -3.53 -0.54 -17.95
CA THR A 20 -2.73 0.59 -17.42
C THR A 20 -1.28 0.53 -17.89
N TRP A 21 -0.68 -0.66 -17.99
CA TRP A 21 0.63 -0.83 -18.62
C TRP A 21 0.60 -0.49 -20.11
N SER A 22 -0.44 -0.92 -20.83
CA SER A 22 -0.61 -0.57 -22.26
C SER A 22 -0.77 0.94 -22.45
N ALA A 23 -1.53 1.61 -21.58
CA ALA A 23 -1.67 3.06 -21.58
C ALA A 23 -0.34 3.77 -21.30
N ALA A 24 0.47 3.28 -20.36
CA ALA A 24 1.80 3.82 -20.08
C ALA A 24 2.73 3.70 -21.30
N VAL A 25 2.70 2.58 -22.01
CA VAL A 25 3.47 2.37 -23.26
C VAL A 25 2.97 3.27 -24.40
N ALA A 26 1.65 3.41 -24.55
CA ALA A 26 1.06 4.33 -25.52
C ALA A 26 1.44 5.79 -25.21
N ALA A 27 1.51 6.16 -23.94
CA ALA A 27 1.89 7.48 -23.45
C ALA A 27 3.42 7.67 -23.31
N ARG A 28 4.27 6.79 -23.86
CA ARG A 28 5.74 6.82 -23.68
C ARG A 28 6.40 8.18 -23.92
N ARG A 29 5.86 8.97 -24.86
CA ARG A 29 6.36 10.33 -25.13
C ARG A 29 6.14 11.24 -23.92
N TRP A 30 4.92 11.27 -23.38
CA TRP A 30 4.62 12.02 -22.16
C TRP A 30 5.43 11.52 -20.96
N MET A 31 5.66 10.21 -20.88
CA MET A 31 6.45 9.59 -19.81
C MET A 31 7.91 10.05 -19.82
N ASN A 32 8.49 10.21 -21.01
CA ASN A 32 9.87 10.63 -21.20
C ASN A 32 10.05 12.16 -21.07
N GLU A 33 8.99 12.94 -21.31
CA GLU A 33 9.02 14.39 -21.20
C GLU A 33 8.97 14.85 -19.73
N ASP A 34 10.05 15.49 -19.25
CA ASP A 34 10.12 16.13 -17.92
C ASP A 34 9.65 15.19 -16.79
N GLY A 35 10.20 13.98 -16.82
CA GLY A 35 10.02 12.98 -15.76
C GLY A 35 8.60 12.45 -15.60
N GLY A 36 7.72 12.55 -16.61
CA GLY A 36 6.34 12.07 -16.54
C GLY A 36 6.19 10.64 -15.98
N TRP A 37 7.18 9.79 -16.23
CA TRP A 37 7.23 8.42 -15.71
C TRP A 37 7.13 8.33 -14.18
N THR A 38 7.62 9.32 -13.42
CA THR A 38 7.56 9.28 -11.94
C THR A 38 6.13 9.32 -11.39
N ALA A 39 5.21 9.86 -12.18
CA ALA A 39 3.79 9.91 -11.86
C ALA A 39 3.00 8.87 -12.64
N GLY A 40 3.30 8.68 -13.93
CA GLY A 40 2.53 7.81 -14.81
C GLY A 40 2.70 6.32 -14.54
N LEU A 41 3.81 5.88 -13.92
CA LEU A 41 4.00 4.47 -13.57
C LEU A 41 3.35 4.08 -12.23
N ALA A 42 2.94 5.05 -11.42
CA ALA A 42 2.40 4.79 -10.08
C ALA A 42 1.19 3.84 -10.11
N LEU A 43 0.20 4.12 -10.97
CA LEU A 43 -1.01 3.29 -11.07
C LEU A 43 -0.71 1.87 -11.58
N PRO A 44 -0.04 1.65 -12.74
CA PRO A 44 0.22 0.28 -13.22
C PRO A 44 1.07 -0.54 -12.24
N ILE A 45 2.01 0.08 -11.53
CA ILE A 45 2.79 -0.58 -10.48
C ILE A 45 1.91 -0.95 -9.29
N LEU A 46 1.07 -0.04 -8.82
CA LEU A 46 0.17 -0.27 -7.69
C LEU A 46 -0.85 -1.39 -7.98
N LEU A 47 -1.44 -1.42 -9.17
CA LEU A 47 -2.37 -2.48 -9.56
C LEU A 47 -1.67 -3.85 -9.66
N ALA A 48 -0.44 -3.90 -10.19
CA ALA A 48 0.35 -5.12 -10.19
C ALA A 48 0.65 -5.60 -8.76
N HIS A 49 1.00 -4.68 -7.87
CA HIS A 49 1.29 -4.98 -6.48
C HIS A 49 0.08 -5.54 -5.72
N GLN A 50 -1.07 -4.89 -5.85
CA GLN A 50 -2.31 -5.37 -5.22
C GLN A 50 -2.80 -6.68 -5.85
N THR A 51 -2.52 -6.92 -7.12
CA THR A 51 -2.78 -8.22 -7.74
C THR A 51 -1.97 -9.31 -7.05
N GLU A 52 -0.70 -9.06 -6.76
CA GLU A 52 0.15 -10.01 -6.03
C GLU A 52 -0.38 -10.25 -4.61
N GLU A 53 -0.67 -9.18 -3.88
CA GLU A 53 -1.15 -9.22 -2.50
C GLU A 53 -2.49 -9.94 -2.32
N TRP A 54 -3.44 -9.71 -3.23
CA TRP A 54 -4.85 -10.06 -3.02
C TRP A 54 -5.35 -11.17 -3.93
N VAL A 55 -4.78 -11.30 -5.14
CA VAL A 55 -5.27 -12.26 -6.14
C VAL A 55 -4.34 -13.45 -6.26
N ARG A 56 -3.07 -13.21 -6.63
CA ARG A 56 -2.09 -14.29 -6.85
C ARG A 56 -0.66 -13.85 -6.55
N PRO A 57 0.01 -14.47 -5.54
CA PRO A 57 -0.45 -15.61 -4.75
C PRO A 57 -1.53 -15.27 -3.71
N GLY A 58 -1.83 -13.99 -3.49
CA GLY A 58 -2.92 -13.58 -2.59
C GLY A 58 -2.57 -13.76 -1.11
N GLY A 59 -3.57 -13.56 -0.24
CA GLY A 59 -3.45 -13.83 1.20
C GLY A 59 -2.85 -12.70 2.04
N PHE A 60 -2.77 -11.48 1.51
CA PHE A 60 -2.23 -10.34 2.26
C PHE A 60 -2.98 -10.05 3.57
N LEU A 61 -4.31 -10.04 3.55
CA LEU A 61 -5.12 -9.74 4.74
C LEU A 61 -4.84 -10.70 5.93
N PRO A 62 -4.95 -12.04 5.77
CA PRO A 62 -4.60 -12.98 6.83
C PRO A 62 -3.12 -12.90 7.20
N PHE A 63 -2.23 -12.66 6.22
CA PHE A 63 -0.81 -12.50 6.49
C PHE A 63 -0.54 -11.32 7.45
N VAL A 64 -1.07 -10.12 7.15
CA VAL A 64 -0.89 -8.96 8.02
C VAL A 64 -1.52 -9.21 9.39
N ASN A 65 -2.76 -9.64 9.45
CA ASN A 65 -3.46 -9.81 10.72
C ASN A 65 -2.79 -10.88 11.60
N GLN A 66 -2.50 -12.06 11.07
CA GLN A 66 -2.01 -13.17 11.89
C GLN A 66 -0.50 -13.13 12.08
N HIS A 67 0.27 -12.77 11.05
CA HIS A 67 1.72 -12.91 11.08
C HIS A 67 2.45 -11.60 11.43
N VAL A 68 1.82 -10.43 11.22
CA VAL A 68 2.42 -9.13 11.55
C VAL A 68 1.82 -8.58 12.85
N LEU A 69 0.50 -8.63 12.97
CA LEU A 69 -0.20 -8.09 14.13
C LEU A 69 -0.30 -9.11 15.27
N GLY A 70 -0.39 -10.41 14.95
CA GLY A 70 -0.53 -11.50 15.92
C GLY A 70 -1.99 -11.78 16.30
N SER A 71 -2.93 -11.46 15.42
CA SER A 71 -4.35 -11.72 15.59
C SER A 71 -4.66 -13.21 15.42
N ALA A 72 -5.60 -13.74 16.22
CA ALA A 72 -6.17 -15.05 15.99
C ALA A 72 -7.10 -15.08 14.75
N ARG A 73 -7.63 -13.92 14.36
CA ARG A 73 -8.58 -13.78 13.25
C ARG A 73 -7.88 -13.28 11.97
N PRO A 74 -8.22 -13.84 10.79
CA PRO A 74 -7.61 -13.43 9.53
C PRO A 74 -8.10 -12.07 9.02
N ASP A 75 -9.22 -11.56 9.53
CA ASP A 75 -9.96 -10.38 9.04
C ASP A 75 -10.01 -9.22 10.05
N TRP A 76 -9.21 -9.30 11.12
CA TRP A 76 -9.16 -8.29 12.18
C TRP A 76 -7.74 -8.20 12.77
N PRO A 77 -7.24 -7.01 13.14
CA PRO A 77 -7.91 -5.71 13.15
C PRO A 77 -7.94 -4.98 11.81
N LEU A 78 -7.12 -5.39 10.83
CA LEU A 78 -7.28 -4.89 9.47
C LEU A 78 -8.47 -5.60 8.83
N THR A 79 -9.54 -4.86 8.56
CA THR A 79 -10.75 -5.40 7.94
C THR A 79 -10.72 -5.27 6.42
N GLU A 80 -11.56 -6.04 5.73
CA GLU A 80 -11.78 -5.89 4.28
C GLU A 80 -12.14 -4.45 3.90
N ARG A 81 -13.02 -3.80 4.67
CA ARG A 81 -13.42 -2.41 4.44
C ARG A 81 -12.25 -1.44 4.56
N ALA A 82 -11.43 -1.60 5.60
CA ALA A 82 -10.24 -0.77 5.77
C ALA A 82 -9.26 -0.99 4.62
N ALA A 83 -9.04 -2.24 4.22
CA ALA A 83 -8.20 -2.57 3.08
C ALA A 83 -8.71 -1.96 1.76
N PHE A 84 -10.01 -1.96 1.50
CA PHE A 84 -10.60 -1.29 0.35
C PHE A 84 -10.26 0.20 0.32
N HIS A 85 -10.45 0.92 1.43
CA HIS A 85 -10.16 2.35 1.48
C HIS A 85 -8.66 2.66 1.31
N ILE A 86 -7.78 1.84 1.89
CA ILE A 86 -6.33 1.98 1.71
C ILE A 86 -5.94 1.82 0.25
N ASN A 87 -6.45 0.76 -0.39
CA ASN A 87 -6.02 0.40 -1.73
C ASN A 87 -6.67 1.25 -2.82
N VAL A 88 -7.99 1.43 -2.75
CA VAL A 88 -8.77 2.12 -3.78
C VAL A 88 -8.85 3.61 -3.50
N SER A 89 -9.39 4.00 -2.34
CA SER A 89 -9.63 5.42 -2.04
C SER A 89 -8.33 6.20 -1.87
N MET A 90 -7.32 5.63 -1.21
CA MET A 90 -6.04 6.30 -1.00
C MET A 90 -5.03 5.94 -2.09
N GLY A 91 -4.85 4.66 -2.40
CA GLY A 91 -3.90 4.21 -3.42
C GLY A 91 -4.26 4.69 -4.84
N TRP A 92 -5.37 4.21 -5.42
CA TRP A 92 -5.67 4.47 -6.84
C TRP A 92 -5.93 5.95 -7.12
N ILE A 93 -6.72 6.60 -6.27
CA ILE A 93 -7.05 8.02 -6.46
C ILE A 93 -5.79 8.88 -6.36
N SER A 94 -4.86 8.60 -5.44
CA SER A 94 -3.61 9.36 -5.36
C SER A 94 -2.70 9.11 -6.56
N ALA A 95 -2.63 7.87 -7.08
CA ALA A 95 -1.87 7.56 -8.29
C ALA A 95 -2.45 8.26 -9.54
N VAL A 96 -3.77 8.29 -9.68
CA VAL A 96 -4.44 9.04 -10.77
C VAL A 96 -4.20 10.54 -10.60
N ALA A 97 -4.36 11.08 -9.39
CA ALA A 97 -4.11 12.49 -9.11
C ALA A 97 -2.65 12.88 -9.39
N ALA A 98 -1.68 12.00 -9.08
CA ALA A 98 -0.28 12.19 -9.42
C ALA A 98 -0.07 12.38 -10.92
N ALA A 99 -0.62 11.49 -11.75
CA ALA A 99 -0.51 11.61 -13.20
C ALA A 99 -1.21 12.87 -13.74
N MET A 100 -2.43 13.15 -13.28
CA MET A 100 -3.22 14.30 -13.75
C MET A 100 -2.61 15.66 -13.36
N LEU A 101 -1.98 15.74 -12.20
CA LEU A 101 -1.43 16.98 -11.67
C LEU A 101 0.07 17.16 -11.97
N TRP A 102 0.74 16.15 -12.53
CA TRP A 102 2.21 16.13 -12.72
C TRP A 102 2.79 17.40 -13.33
N ARG A 103 2.14 17.95 -14.37
CA ARG A 103 2.59 19.16 -15.07
C ARG A 103 2.45 20.42 -14.22
N ARG A 104 1.51 20.45 -13.28
CA ARG A 104 1.25 21.58 -12.39
C ARG A 104 2.07 21.48 -11.10
N THR A 105 2.18 20.28 -10.52
CA THR A 105 2.90 20.05 -9.28
C THR A 105 3.32 18.58 -9.14
N PRO A 106 4.55 18.30 -8.70
CA PRO A 106 4.99 16.93 -8.41
C PRO A 106 4.55 16.41 -7.04
N ALA A 107 3.86 17.22 -6.22
CA ALA A 107 3.58 16.88 -4.82
C ALA A 107 2.78 15.57 -4.63
N PRO A 108 1.70 15.29 -5.38
CA PRO A 108 0.98 14.02 -5.24
C PRO A 108 1.83 12.81 -5.67
N ALA A 109 2.61 12.96 -6.75
CA ALA A 109 3.54 11.92 -7.19
C ALA A 109 4.61 11.64 -6.12
N ALA A 110 5.15 12.69 -5.48
CA ALA A 110 6.09 12.54 -4.38
C ALA A 110 5.49 11.76 -3.21
N ALA A 111 4.23 12.03 -2.84
CA ALA A 111 3.55 11.29 -1.77
C ALA A 111 3.37 9.81 -2.13
N VAL A 112 3.00 9.51 -3.37
CA VAL A 112 2.87 8.11 -3.85
C VAL A 112 4.23 7.40 -3.88
N LEU A 113 5.30 8.07 -4.33
CA LEU A 113 6.64 7.50 -4.30
C LEU A 113 7.09 7.18 -2.85
N TRP A 114 6.75 8.02 -1.87
CA TRP A 114 7.05 7.72 -0.47
C TRP A 114 6.20 6.59 0.10
N LEU A 115 4.95 6.44 -0.35
CA LEU A 115 4.15 5.25 -0.06
C LEU A 115 4.79 3.99 -0.65
N GLU A 116 5.31 4.06 -1.88
CA GLU A 116 6.04 2.95 -2.51
C GLU A 116 7.34 2.62 -1.77
N VAL A 117 8.10 3.62 -1.29
CA VAL A 117 9.25 3.40 -0.39
C VAL A 117 8.81 2.61 0.85
N GLY A 118 7.71 3.03 1.46
CA GLY A 118 7.16 2.37 2.65
C GLY A 118 6.76 0.92 2.38
N ASN A 119 6.03 0.64 1.30
CA ASN A 119 5.67 -0.72 0.90
C ASN A 119 6.90 -1.57 0.57
N ALA A 120 7.82 -1.06 -0.24
CA ALA A 120 9.07 -1.75 -0.55
C ALA A 120 9.86 -2.12 0.70
N ALA A 121 9.98 -1.20 1.66
CA ALA A 121 10.63 -1.44 2.94
C ALA A 121 9.88 -2.46 3.80
N PHE A 122 8.54 -2.35 3.89
CA PHE A 122 7.70 -3.26 4.67
C PHE A 122 7.80 -4.71 4.16
N HIS A 123 7.52 -4.93 2.87
CA HIS A 123 7.49 -6.29 2.31
C HIS A 123 8.89 -6.91 2.24
N THR A 124 9.88 -6.16 1.74
CA THR A 124 11.25 -6.67 1.61
C THR A 124 11.88 -6.90 2.98
N GLY A 125 11.74 -5.94 3.90
CA GLY A 125 12.25 -6.08 5.27
C GLY A 125 11.63 -7.26 6.00
N LEU A 126 10.33 -7.50 5.82
CA LEU A 126 9.64 -8.63 6.42
C LEU A 126 10.05 -9.97 5.79
N ALA A 127 10.23 -10.02 4.47
CA ALA A 127 10.73 -11.21 3.78
C ALA A 127 12.14 -11.57 4.26
N LEU A 128 13.04 -10.59 4.36
CA LEU A 128 14.40 -10.80 4.86
C LEU A 128 14.40 -11.27 6.30
N ARG A 129 13.59 -10.63 7.17
CA ARG A 129 13.49 -10.99 8.58
C ARG A 129 12.93 -12.39 8.80
N LYS A 130 11.89 -12.76 8.06
CA LYS A 130 11.22 -14.07 8.20
C LYS A 130 11.83 -15.16 7.33
N ARG A 131 12.73 -14.79 6.42
CA ARG A 131 13.30 -15.67 5.38
C ARG A 131 12.21 -16.42 4.61
N SER A 132 11.10 -15.74 4.34
CA SER A 132 9.95 -16.31 3.69
C SER A 132 9.27 -15.30 2.78
N TYR A 133 8.61 -15.82 1.75
CA TYR A 133 7.79 -15.02 0.86
C TYR A 133 6.61 -14.43 1.63
N ASN A 134 6.28 -13.16 1.36
CA ASN A 134 5.03 -12.55 1.80
C ASN A 134 4.30 -11.93 0.60
N PRO A 135 2.96 -11.93 0.59
CA PRO A 135 2.18 -11.39 -0.52
C PRO A 135 2.57 -9.94 -0.79
N GLY A 136 2.91 -9.62 -2.03
CA GLY A 136 3.33 -8.28 -2.46
C GLY A 136 4.85 -8.07 -2.54
N VAL A 137 5.69 -8.98 -2.02
CA VAL A 137 7.15 -8.76 -1.98
C VAL A 137 7.80 -8.67 -3.36
N ALA A 138 7.36 -9.46 -4.34
CA ALA A 138 8.01 -9.48 -5.64
C ALA A 138 7.83 -8.15 -6.37
N THR A 139 6.60 -7.67 -6.47
CA THR A 139 6.27 -6.37 -7.06
C THR A 139 6.78 -5.20 -6.21
N ALA A 140 6.79 -5.32 -4.88
CA ALA A 140 7.37 -4.30 -4.01
C ALA A 140 8.88 -4.14 -4.26
N ALA A 141 9.62 -5.25 -4.39
CA ALA A 141 11.06 -5.24 -4.61
C ALA A 141 11.45 -4.93 -6.06
N LEU A 142 10.69 -5.43 -7.04
CA LEU A 142 11.06 -5.36 -8.46
C LEU A 142 10.44 -4.17 -9.20
N LEU A 143 9.32 -3.62 -8.73
CA LEU A 143 8.62 -2.50 -9.37
C LEU A 143 8.60 -1.26 -8.49
N MET A 144 8.00 -1.34 -7.30
CA MET A 144 7.86 -0.17 -6.41
C MET A 144 9.21 0.37 -5.94
N GLY A 145 10.10 -0.49 -5.43
CA GLY A 145 11.41 -0.08 -4.94
C GLY A 145 12.22 0.70 -5.99
N PRO A 146 12.46 0.14 -7.19
CA PRO A 146 13.16 0.83 -8.27
C PRO A 146 12.47 2.12 -8.71
N HIS A 147 11.15 2.10 -8.88
CA HIS A 147 10.38 3.29 -9.28
C HIS A 147 10.48 4.40 -8.22
N ALA A 148 10.26 4.06 -6.95
CA ALA A 148 10.36 4.98 -5.82
C ALA A 148 11.75 5.60 -5.70
N VAL A 149 12.82 4.80 -5.73
CA VAL A 149 14.20 5.28 -5.62
C VAL A 149 14.55 6.21 -6.77
N ALA A 150 14.24 5.79 -8.00
CA ALA A 150 14.53 6.61 -9.18
C ALA A 150 13.70 7.90 -9.16
N GLY A 151 12.41 7.81 -8.84
CA GLY A 151 11.47 8.94 -8.87
C GLY A 151 11.77 9.98 -7.80
N VAL A 152 12.03 9.55 -6.56
CA VAL A 152 12.46 10.46 -5.49
C VAL A 152 13.78 11.15 -5.86
N ARG A 153 14.75 10.41 -6.43
CA ARG A 153 16.02 10.99 -6.90
C ARG A 153 15.79 12.00 -8.01
N TRP A 154 14.86 11.74 -8.94
CA TRP A 154 14.51 12.66 -10.01
C TRP A 154 13.87 13.93 -9.46
N ILE A 155 12.84 13.82 -8.60
CA ILE A 155 12.14 14.98 -8.01
C ILE A 155 13.10 15.86 -7.21
N ARG A 156 14.01 15.25 -6.44
CA ARG A 156 15.02 16.00 -5.67
C ARG A 156 15.98 16.78 -6.57
N ARG A 157 16.32 16.25 -7.75
CA ARG A 157 17.25 16.88 -8.70
C ARG A 157 16.60 17.92 -9.58
N SER A 158 15.32 17.76 -9.90
CA SER A 158 14.60 18.69 -10.78
C SER A 158 14.29 20.02 -10.10
N GLY A 159 14.38 20.10 -8.76
CA GLY A 159 14.06 21.32 -8.01
C GLY A 159 12.57 21.69 -8.04
N ARG A 160 11.70 20.84 -8.61
CA ARG A 160 10.27 21.11 -8.80
C ARG A 160 9.44 21.03 -7.51
N LEU A 161 10.02 20.52 -6.43
CA LEU A 161 9.34 20.36 -5.14
C LEU A 161 10.11 21.09 -4.04
N THR A 162 9.43 21.99 -3.33
CA THR A 162 10.03 22.72 -2.21
C THR A 162 10.31 21.77 -1.03
N PRO A 163 11.25 22.11 -0.13
CA PRO A 163 11.56 21.27 1.04
C PRO A 163 10.33 21.01 1.94
N ARG A 164 9.47 22.01 2.14
CA ARG A 164 8.24 21.87 2.94
C ARG A 164 7.23 20.93 2.27
N ALA A 165 7.03 21.09 0.96
CA ALA A 165 6.15 20.20 0.22
C ALA A 165 6.69 18.76 0.17
N ASN A 166 8.01 18.59 0.10
CA ASN A 166 8.65 17.28 0.21
C ASN A 166 8.44 16.66 1.59
N ALA A 167 8.60 17.42 2.68
CA ALA A 167 8.33 16.93 4.03
C ALA A 167 6.85 16.50 4.20
N ALA A 168 5.91 17.29 3.68
CA ALA A 168 4.49 16.92 3.67
C ALA A 168 4.24 15.64 2.86
N ALA A 169 4.89 15.49 1.70
CA ALA A 169 4.79 14.27 0.88
C ALA A 169 5.35 13.03 1.59
N VAL A 170 6.46 13.15 2.32
CA VAL A 170 7.02 12.07 3.16
C VAL A 170 6.00 11.63 4.21
N VAL A 171 5.44 12.58 4.96
CA VAL A 171 4.46 12.30 6.01
C VAL A 171 3.22 11.63 5.41
N ALA A 172 2.69 12.19 4.32
CA ALA A 172 1.52 11.64 3.64
C ALA A 172 1.77 10.21 3.16
N GLY A 173 2.88 9.96 2.45
CA GLY A 173 3.20 8.65 1.89
C GLY A 173 3.46 7.57 2.95
N LEU A 174 4.24 7.89 3.99
CA LEU A 174 4.62 6.92 5.02
C LEU A 174 3.52 6.65 6.06
N SER A 175 2.53 7.54 6.19
CA SER A 175 1.43 7.37 7.15
C SER A 175 0.67 6.05 6.97
N LEU A 176 0.50 5.60 5.72
CA LEU A 176 -0.22 4.37 5.39
C LEU A 176 0.58 3.11 5.70
N THR A 177 1.89 3.13 5.45
CA THR A 177 2.79 2.04 5.84
C THR A 177 2.88 1.89 7.36
N ALA A 178 2.72 2.98 8.12
CA ALA A 178 2.74 2.94 9.58
C ALA A 178 1.47 2.35 10.21
N LEU A 179 0.39 2.13 9.45
CA LEU A 179 -0.92 1.68 9.93
C LEU A 179 -0.92 0.40 10.80
N PRO A 180 -0.04 -0.62 10.58
CA PRO A 180 0.01 -1.78 11.46
C PRO A 180 0.27 -1.43 12.94
N LEU A 181 0.98 -0.33 13.24
CA LEU A 181 1.28 0.08 14.61
C LEU A 181 0.02 0.47 15.41
N PRO A 182 -0.80 1.46 15.01
CA PRO A 182 -2.02 1.79 15.73
C PRO A 182 -3.03 0.64 15.75
N LEU A 183 -3.10 -0.19 14.71
CA LEU A 183 -3.94 -1.39 14.70
C LEU A 183 -3.52 -2.40 15.78
N LYS A 184 -2.21 -2.59 16.00
CA LYS A 184 -1.69 -3.44 17.07
C LYS A 184 -2.04 -2.89 18.46
N VAL A 185 -2.00 -1.57 18.64
CA VAL A 185 -2.41 -0.91 19.89
C VAL A 185 -3.90 -1.11 20.14
N LEU A 186 -4.75 -0.87 19.13
CA LEU A 186 -6.19 -1.10 19.21
C LEU A 186 -6.50 -2.54 19.62
N MET A 187 -5.85 -3.50 18.95
CA MET A 187 -6.04 -4.92 19.22
C MET A 187 -5.70 -5.29 20.67
N ARG A 188 -4.57 -4.80 21.20
CA ARG A 188 -4.18 -5.05 22.60
C ARG A 188 -5.19 -4.47 23.60
N ARG A 189 -5.78 -3.31 23.30
CA ARG A 189 -6.82 -2.70 24.15
C ARG A 189 -8.10 -3.53 24.16
N SER A 190 -8.51 -4.05 23.01
CA SER A 190 -9.69 -4.93 22.92
C SER A 190 -9.49 -6.28 23.63
N ALA A 191 -8.26 -6.80 23.67
CA ALA A 191 -7.94 -8.05 24.38
C ALA A 191 -7.79 -7.88 25.91
N GLY A 192 -7.46 -6.68 26.38
CA GLY A 192 -7.33 -6.35 27.81
C GLY A 192 -8.63 -5.98 28.53
N GLY A 193 -9.78 -5.98 27.82
CA GLY A 193 -11.09 -5.82 28.43
C GLY A 193 -11.55 -7.12 29.09
N THR A 194 -11.37 -7.24 30.40
CA THR A 194 -11.76 -8.38 31.23
C THR A 194 -13.22 -8.80 31.00
N PRO A 195 -13.55 -10.11 30.94
CA PRO A 195 -14.93 -10.55 31.01
C PRO A 195 -15.49 -10.21 32.39
N ILE A 196 -16.61 -9.50 32.45
CA ILE A 196 -17.40 -9.37 33.67
C ILE A 196 -17.95 -10.77 33.98
N THR A 197 -17.31 -11.49 34.90
CA THR A 197 -17.88 -12.69 35.50
C THR A 197 -19.07 -12.26 36.38
N ARG A 198 -20.28 -12.27 35.82
CA ARG A 198 -21.50 -12.26 36.63
C ARG A 198 -21.73 -13.68 37.15
N SER A 199 -21.25 -13.92 38.36
CA SER A 199 -21.81 -14.92 39.26
C SER A 199 -21.73 -14.35 40.68
N ASP A 200 -22.74 -13.56 41.06
CA ASP A 200 -23.02 -13.29 42.47
C ASP A 200 -24.01 -14.38 42.93
N PRO A 201 -23.59 -15.33 43.79
CA PRO A 201 -24.44 -16.39 44.29
C PRO A 201 -25.24 -15.99 45.54
N ARG A 202 -25.37 -14.69 45.87
CA ARG A 202 -26.18 -14.23 47.03
C ARG A 202 -27.70 -14.26 46.82
N ARG A 203 -28.20 -15.34 46.20
CA ARG A 203 -29.56 -15.84 46.34
C ARG A 203 -29.47 -17.30 46.79
N ALA A 204 -29.27 -17.49 48.09
CA ALA A 204 -29.55 -18.71 48.84
C ALA A 204 -29.96 -18.27 50.25
#